data_AF-A0A8J3S1P8-F1
#
_entry.id   AF-A0A8J3S1P8-F1
#
_cell.length_a   1.000
_cell.length_b   1.000
_cell.length_c   1.000
_cell.angle_alpha   90.00
_cell.angle_beta   90.00
_cell.angle_gamma   90.00
#
_symmetry.space_group_name_H-M   'P 1'
#
loop_
_entity.id
_entity.type
_entity.pdbx_description
1 polymer ?
#
loop_
_entity_poly.entity_id
_entity_poly.type
_entity_poly.pdbx_seq_one_letter_code
_entity_poly.pdbx_strand_id
1 'polypeptide(L)'
;MSRRSWIWWGTAVLVALSGVVADRFLHPGGLIISGWGERCAGPQVIYLVPVDLVPTWLPVVWYGGAPAVVLGLLVAWIGLRRGRTRPGRWSAWFLAAALWAAYGVWPLAFAWDMVVGDGCLDVWGGASGALFFFVGPCLPPLLAAACMLAATRVPRPRGPLRRVAAVLVPLVLLTFLPAGDYVPGAVSDCPENARGSDPFGTRRASDFVCEVRRGGDEPYRRLPDRELLTFGRRLCEAYVRNDPVEITRIQERDGIHVVSMSGALSGICPRAAADLRAHQERQSREMDEWEAQEQRKCDQAPRHRPRLRPLKVFRERIWTDYGVLEGYGDGDVTVPADADPAEYSFDLLEAAQRDGLVAASYGVANVLVDSDMDVCVTIELYRRRPPVETGGWDRVAEFGLGTSSGRIEFADQMGGAPLPDLAGLGRGHYRIRLHYRVSERDDSQHLLIMSFPGGGDRTVNLKR
;
A
#
# COMPACT_ATOMS: atom_id res chain seq x y z
N MET A 1 8.24 28.47 43.45
CA MET A 1 9.31 28.23 42.44
C MET A 1 9.84 29.58 42.00
N SER A 2 11.04 29.66 41.42
CA SER A 2 11.47 30.94 40.83
C SER A 2 10.63 31.26 39.59
N ARG A 3 10.47 32.55 39.26
CA ARG A 3 9.76 33.00 38.04
C ARG A 3 10.31 32.32 36.78
N ARG A 4 11.62 32.13 36.71
CA ARG A 4 12.30 31.43 35.62
C ARG A 4 11.92 29.95 35.51
N SER A 5 11.79 29.25 36.64
CA SER A 5 11.35 27.85 36.66
C SER A 5 9.90 27.72 36.17
N TRP A 6 9.02 28.65 36.55
CA TRP A 6 7.66 28.72 36.04
C TRP A 6 7.57 28.94 34.53
N ILE A 7 8.42 29.80 33.96
CA ILE A 7 8.47 30.02 32.50
C ILE A 7 8.81 28.70 31.79
N TRP A 8 9.85 27.99 32.22
CA TRP A 8 10.25 26.72 31.60
C TRP A 8 9.17 25.63 31.70
N TRP A 9 8.48 25.53 32.83
CA TRP A 9 7.35 24.62 32.98
C TRP A 9 6.17 25.01 32.06
N GLY A 10 5.85 26.30 31.96
CA GLY A 10 4.85 26.79 31.01
C GLY A 10 5.21 26.45 29.56
N THR A 11 6.47 26.65 29.17
CA THR A 11 6.98 26.26 27.85
C THR A 11 6.89 24.75 27.63
N ALA A 12 7.28 23.92 28.62
CA ALA A 12 7.19 22.46 28.51
C ALA A 12 5.75 21.99 28.25
N VAL A 13 4.76 22.58 28.94
CA VAL A 13 3.33 22.26 28.75
C VAL A 13 2.86 22.68 27.36
N LEU A 14 3.17 23.90 26.92
CA LEU A 14 2.78 24.38 25.59
C LEU A 14 3.36 23.52 24.47
N VAL A 15 4.63 23.14 24.59
CA VAL A 15 5.30 22.27 23.61
C VAL A 15 4.70 20.86 23.61
N ALA A 16 4.43 20.27 24.78
CA ALA A 16 3.77 18.96 24.81
C ALA A 16 2.37 19.01 24.17
N LEU A 17 1.60 20.07 24.44
CA LEU A 17 0.28 20.27 23.84
C LEU A 17 0.34 20.46 22.32
N SER A 18 1.38 21.13 21.78
CA SER A 18 1.53 21.23 20.32
C SER A 18 1.75 19.88 19.65
N GLY A 19 2.40 18.93 20.34
CA GLY A 19 2.51 17.54 19.87
C GLY A 19 1.15 16.85 19.74
N VAL A 20 0.25 17.06 20.71
CA VAL A 20 -1.13 16.53 20.66
C VAL A 20 -1.92 17.09 19.51
N VAL A 21 -1.78 18.39 19.26
CA VAL A 21 -2.45 19.06 18.12
C VAL A 21 -1.88 18.53 16.81
N ALA A 22 -0.55 18.43 16.69
CA ALA A 22 0.10 17.87 15.49
C ALA A 22 -0.39 16.45 15.20
N ASP A 23 -0.39 15.56 16.20
CA ASP A 23 -0.85 14.18 16.10
C ASP A 23 -2.31 14.07 15.62
N ARG A 24 -3.20 14.91 16.15
CA ARG A 24 -4.62 14.87 15.77
C ARG A 24 -4.95 15.50 14.42
N PHE A 25 -4.23 16.53 13.99
CA PHE A 25 -4.58 17.30 12.80
C PHE A 25 -3.70 16.98 11.58
N LEU A 26 -2.50 16.44 11.76
CA LEU A 26 -1.57 16.11 10.67
C LEU A 26 -1.59 14.62 10.27
N HIS A 27 -2.40 13.78 10.93
CA HIS A 27 -2.57 12.36 10.59
C HIS A 27 -3.89 11.99 9.87
N PRO A 28 -4.39 12.71 8.84
CA PRO A 28 -5.58 12.25 8.12
C PRO A 28 -5.32 11.10 7.12
N GLY A 29 -4.06 10.70 6.89
CA GLY A 29 -3.73 9.53 6.06
C GLY A 29 -2.54 8.79 6.65
N GLY A 30 -2.71 7.51 6.98
CA GLY A 30 -1.61 6.67 7.44
C GLY A 30 -0.50 6.69 6.40
N LEU A 31 0.67 7.20 6.78
CA LEU A 31 1.86 7.19 5.94
C LEU A 31 2.41 5.76 6.00
N ILE A 32 2.22 4.99 4.93
CA ILE A 32 2.71 3.63 4.84
C ILE A 32 4.20 3.69 4.57
N ILE A 33 5.01 3.36 5.57
CA ILE A 33 6.45 3.14 5.37
C ILE A 33 6.60 1.77 4.71
N SER A 34 6.84 1.74 3.41
CA SER A 34 7.18 0.50 2.71
C SER A 34 8.61 0.09 3.10
N GLY A 35 8.75 -0.75 4.14
CA GLY A 35 10.03 -1.14 4.76
C GLY A 35 10.90 -2.12 3.97
N TRP A 36 10.76 -2.23 2.65
CA TRP A 36 11.38 -3.31 1.86
C TRP A 36 12.79 -2.98 1.32
N GLY A 37 13.54 -2.13 2.00
CA GLY A 37 14.93 -1.81 1.64
C GLY A 37 15.92 -2.34 2.67
N GLU A 38 16.67 -3.40 2.34
CA GLU A 38 17.69 -4.01 3.23
C GLU A 38 18.85 -3.07 3.63
N ARG A 39 18.91 -1.85 3.09
CA ARG A 39 20.06 -0.94 3.27
C ARG A 39 19.94 0.04 4.43
N CYS A 40 18.74 0.31 4.95
CA CYS A 40 18.55 1.30 6.01
C CYS A 40 18.16 0.60 7.32
N ALA A 41 19.03 0.71 8.32
CA ALA A 41 18.87 0.01 9.59
C ALA A 41 17.83 0.71 10.49
N GLY A 42 17.62 2.01 10.33
CA GLY A 42 16.73 2.81 11.17
C GLY A 42 15.27 2.31 11.18
N PRO A 43 14.62 2.10 10.01
CA PRO A 43 13.29 1.49 9.96
C PRO A 43 13.23 0.14 10.67
N GLN A 44 14.25 -0.70 10.49
CA GLN A 44 14.31 -2.02 11.14
C GLN A 44 14.40 -1.90 12.67
N VAL A 45 15.21 -0.95 13.18
CA VAL A 45 15.28 -0.66 14.62
C VAL A 45 13.94 -0.18 15.16
N ILE A 46 13.20 0.62 14.38
CA ILE A 46 11.85 1.06 14.75
C ILE A 46 10.86 -0.09 14.78
N TYR A 47 10.93 -1.04 13.85
CA TYR A 47 10.05 -2.21 13.88
C TYR A 47 10.40 -3.19 15.01
N LEU A 48 11.69 -3.28 15.37
CA LEU A 48 12.17 -4.15 16.45
C LEU A 48 11.90 -3.59 17.84
N VAL A 49 11.94 -2.27 18.01
CA VAL A 49 11.48 -1.63 19.24
C VAL A 49 9.97 -1.54 19.12
N PRO A 50 9.17 -2.16 19.99
CA PRO A 50 7.73 -2.08 19.87
C PRO A 50 7.26 -0.69 20.35
N VAL A 51 7.57 0.34 19.57
CA VAL A 51 7.30 1.74 19.92
C VAL A 51 5.81 2.04 19.87
N ASP A 52 5.01 1.20 19.23
CA ASP A 52 3.54 1.22 19.36
C ASP A 52 3.06 0.64 20.70
N LEU A 53 3.88 -0.25 21.31
CA LEU A 53 3.62 -0.76 22.66
C LEU A 53 4.06 0.26 23.74
N VAL A 54 5.08 1.08 23.51
CA VAL A 54 5.55 2.00 24.56
C VAL A 54 4.47 2.99 25.01
N PRO A 55 3.73 3.68 24.11
CA PRO A 55 2.55 4.45 24.47
C PRO A 55 1.54 3.54 25.15
N THR A 56 1.03 2.48 24.50
CA THR A 56 -0.10 1.71 25.04
C THR A 56 0.12 1.17 26.46
N TRP A 57 1.37 0.87 26.87
CA TRP A 57 1.68 0.34 28.21
C TRP A 57 2.12 1.39 29.25
N LEU A 58 2.54 2.60 28.84
CA LEU A 58 3.00 3.67 29.74
C LEU A 58 2.15 4.94 29.56
N PRO A 59 1.06 5.10 30.33
CA PRO A 59 0.19 6.28 30.24
C PRO A 59 0.91 7.62 30.44
N VAL A 60 2.07 7.60 31.08
CA VAL A 60 2.88 8.79 31.31
C VAL A 60 3.47 9.38 30.04
N VAL A 61 3.69 8.57 28.99
CA VAL A 61 4.21 9.04 27.71
C VAL A 61 3.11 9.36 26.70
N TRP A 62 1.83 9.10 26.98
CA TRP A 62 0.74 9.37 26.04
C TRP A 62 0.69 10.82 25.57
N TYR A 63 0.09 11.04 24.39
CA TYR A 63 -0.18 12.37 23.85
C TYR A 63 1.09 13.24 23.81
N GLY A 64 2.17 12.73 23.21
CA GLY A 64 3.45 13.44 23.11
C GLY A 64 4.08 13.77 24.48
N GLY A 65 3.85 12.92 25.50
CA GLY A 65 4.42 13.11 26.83
C GLY A 65 3.75 14.16 27.72
N ALA A 66 2.57 14.68 27.34
CA ALA A 66 1.87 15.67 28.15
C ALA A 66 1.61 15.23 29.61
N PRO A 67 1.21 13.97 29.90
CA PRO A 67 1.05 13.49 31.26
C PRO A 67 2.36 13.52 32.07
N ALA A 68 3.51 13.14 31.48
CA ALA A 68 4.82 13.23 32.11
C ALA A 68 5.17 14.67 32.52
N VAL A 69 4.90 15.64 31.64
CA VAL A 69 5.17 17.06 31.91
C VAL A 69 4.30 17.57 33.06
N VAL A 70 2.99 17.28 33.04
CA VAL A 70 2.05 17.69 34.09
C VAL A 70 2.41 17.04 35.44
N LEU A 71 2.69 15.74 35.46
CA LEU A 71 3.12 15.03 36.67
C LEU A 71 4.45 15.58 37.20
N GLY A 72 5.42 15.84 36.31
CA GLY A 72 6.69 16.45 36.68
C GLY A 72 6.54 17.82 37.33
N LEU A 73 5.66 18.66 36.78
CA LEU A 73 5.33 19.98 37.33
C LEU A 73 4.70 19.85 38.72
N LEU A 74 3.69 18.99 38.87
CA LEU A 74 3.00 18.76 40.13
C LEU A 74 3.95 18.26 41.22
N VAL A 75 4.77 17.25 40.91
CA VAL A 75 5.71 16.67 41.88
C VAL A 75 6.80 17.68 42.27
N ALA A 76 7.31 18.46 41.32
CA ALA A 76 8.24 19.55 41.62
C ALA A 76 7.61 20.65 42.48
N TRP A 77 6.33 20.99 42.25
CA TRP A 77 5.60 22.01 43.00
C TRP A 77 5.26 21.56 44.43
N ILE A 78 4.76 20.34 44.60
CA ILE A 78 4.49 19.73 45.91
C ILE A 78 5.79 19.61 46.71
N GLY A 79 6.87 19.14 46.07
CA GLY A 79 8.19 19.03 46.70
C GLY A 79 8.68 20.37 47.24
N LEU A 80 8.45 21.46 46.51
CA LEU A 80 8.78 22.81 46.99
C LEU A 80 7.89 23.24 48.17
N ARG A 81 6.57 23.04 48.08
CA ARG A 81 5.61 23.39 49.14
C ARG A 81 5.92 22.66 50.46
N ARG A 82 6.40 21.41 50.39
CA ARG A 82 6.74 20.59 51.55
C ARG A 82 8.20 20.73 52.01
N GLY A 83 8.99 21.64 51.44
CA GLY A 83 10.43 21.79 51.74
C GLY A 83 11.31 20.62 51.26
N ARG A 84 10.75 19.62 50.58
CA ARG A 84 11.44 18.44 50.03
C ARG A 84 11.80 18.64 48.57
N THR A 85 12.73 19.56 48.30
CA THR A 85 13.10 19.95 46.92
C THR A 85 13.87 18.89 46.15
N ARG A 86 14.62 18.01 46.84
CA ARG A 86 15.39 16.92 46.22
C ARG A 86 14.50 15.88 45.54
N PRO A 87 13.57 15.18 46.24
CA PRO A 87 12.77 14.13 45.60
C PRO A 87 11.93 14.68 44.44
N GLY A 88 11.36 15.89 44.57
CA GLY A 88 10.60 16.51 43.49
C GLY A 88 11.42 16.72 42.21
N ARG A 89 12.71 17.04 42.35
CA ARG A 89 13.64 17.20 41.23
C ARG A 89 13.99 15.86 40.58
N TRP A 90 14.30 14.85 41.39
CA TRP A 90 14.65 13.52 40.89
C TRP A 90 13.50 12.93 40.08
N SER A 91 12.26 13.01 40.58
CA SER A 91 11.09 12.53 39.83
C SER A 91 10.92 13.23 38.48
N ALA A 92 11.06 14.56 38.44
CA ALA A 92 10.99 15.30 37.18
C ALA A 92 12.13 14.94 36.21
N TRP A 93 13.33 14.61 36.71
CA TRP A 93 14.44 14.11 35.89
C TRP A 93 14.16 12.72 35.33
N PHE A 94 13.64 11.80 36.14
CA PHE A 94 13.24 10.47 35.66
C PHE A 94 12.16 10.54 34.59
N LEU A 95 11.16 11.42 34.77
CA LEU A 95 10.12 11.64 33.76
C LEU A 95 10.68 12.23 32.46
N ALA A 96 11.58 13.21 32.56
CA ALA A 96 12.25 13.75 31.38
C ALA A 96 13.15 12.71 30.67
N ALA A 97 13.84 11.86 31.43
CA ALA A 97 14.65 10.77 30.87
C ALA A 97 13.78 9.70 30.19
N ALA A 98 12.62 9.37 30.76
CA ALA A 98 11.66 8.46 30.15
C ALA A 98 11.13 9.00 28.81
N LEU A 99 10.85 10.31 28.72
CA LEU A 99 10.50 10.95 27.44
C LEU A 99 11.64 10.87 26.42
N TRP A 100 12.89 11.11 26.83
CA TRP A 100 14.04 10.94 25.95
C TRP A 100 14.22 9.49 25.47
N ALA A 101 14.02 8.51 26.35
CA ALA A 101 14.11 7.10 25.98
C ALA A 101 13.00 6.69 25.01
N ALA A 102 11.76 7.10 25.27
CA ALA A 102 10.61 6.73 24.44
C ALA A 102 10.63 7.42 23.06
N TYR A 103 10.95 8.72 23.02
CA TYR A 103 10.87 9.54 21.80
C TYR A 103 12.20 9.80 21.12
N GLY A 104 13.33 9.47 21.76
CA GLY A 104 14.67 9.72 21.23
C GLY A 104 15.19 8.63 20.29
N VAL A 105 14.63 7.43 20.33
CA VAL A 105 15.06 6.31 19.46
C VAL A 105 14.85 6.66 17.99
N TRP A 106 13.70 7.23 17.64
CA TRP A 106 13.35 7.63 16.28
C TRP A 106 14.34 8.61 15.63
N PRO A 107 14.61 9.79 16.22
CA PRO A 107 15.54 10.74 15.64
C PRO A 107 16.98 10.21 15.63
N LEU A 108 17.36 9.35 16.58
CA LEU A 108 18.67 8.70 16.56
C LEU A 108 18.79 7.68 15.43
N ALA A 109 17.75 6.87 15.20
CA ALA A 109 17.70 5.91 14.11
C ALA A 109 17.75 6.60 12.73
N PHE A 110 17.00 7.68 12.55
CA PHE A 110 17.08 8.50 11.34
C PHE A 110 18.45 9.15 11.19
N ALA A 111 18.99 9.76 12.24
CA ALA A 111 20.31 10.40 12.17
C ALA A 111 21.40 9.39 11.83
N TRP A 112 21.31 8.16 12.34
CA TRP A 112 22.19 7.06 11.99
C TRP A 112 22.10 6.72 10.49
N ASP A 113 20.88 6.55 9.96
CA ASP A 113 20.68 6.26 8.55
C ASP A 113 21.19 7.36 7.62
N MET A 114 21.01 8.64 8.00
CA MET A 114 21.54 9.76 7.20
C MET A 114 23.07 9.80 7.19
N VAL A 115 23.73 9.22 8.19
CA VAL A 115 25.20 9.14 8.26
C VAL A 115 25.73 7.91 7.54
N VAL A 116 25.01 6.79 7.59
CA VAL A 116 25.49 5.49 7.09
C VAL A 116 25.10 5.22 5.64
N GLY A 117 23.91 5.66 5.21
CA GLY A 117 23.33 5.27 3.93
C GLY A 117 22.89 6.46 3.09
N ASP A 118 23.52 6.60 1.92
CA ASP A 118 22.96 7.43 0.87
C ASP A 118 21.61 6.85 0.40
N GLY A 119 20.62 7.71 0.17
CA GLY A 119 19.28 7.31 -0.27
C GLY A 119 18.35 6.80 0.83
N CYS A 120 18.79 6.74 2.10
CA CYS A 120 17.88 6.38 3.18
C CYS A 120 16.78 7.43 3.40
N LEU A 121 16.99 8.69 3.02
CA LEU A 121 15.96 9.73 3.15
C LEU A 121 14.66 9.34 2.45
N ASP A 122 14.74 8.67 1.31
CA ASP A 122 13.57 8.23 0.53
C ASP A 122 12.80 7.12 1.27
N VAL A 123 13.52 6.19 1.92
CA VAL A 123 12.90 5.14 2.77
C VAL A 123 12.13 5.76 3.93
N TRP A 124 12.56 6.92 4.41
CA TRP A 124 11.87 7.71 5.43
C TRP A 124 10.75 8.60 4.88
N GLY A 125 10.38 8.46 3.59
CA GLY A 125 9.35 9.26 2.93
C GLY A 125 9.84 10.61 2.40
N GLY A 126 11.14 10.73 2.13
CA GLY A 126 11.77 11.96 1.65
C GLY A 126 11.84 13.06 2.72
N ALA A 127 12.05 14.30 2.28
CA ALA A 127 12.06 15.46 3.17
C ALA A 127 10.71 15.66 3.90
N SER A 128 9.60 15.32 3.23
CA SER A 128 8.25 15.39 3.79
C SER A 128 8.06 14.38 4.92
N GLY A 129 8.46 13.12 4.70
CA GLY A 129 8.40 12.08 5.73
C GLY A 129 9.35 12.38 6.89
N ALA A 130 10.57 12.86 6.62
CA ALA A 130 11.48 13.32 7.66
C ALA A 130 10.87 14.46 8.50
N LEU A 131 10.30 15.49 7.87
CA LEU A 131 9.61 16.56 8.58
C LEU A 131 8.46 16.02 9.43
N PHE A 132 7.67 15.11 8.87
CA PHE A 132 6.53 14.49 9.54
C PHE A 132 6.94 13.70 10.78
N PHE A 133 7.94 12.82 10.68
CA PHE A 133 8.43 12.00 11.80
C PHE A 133 9.14 12.81 12.87
N PHE A 134 9.90 13.83 12.48
CA PHE A 134 10.61 14.67 13.45
C PHE A 134 9.68 15.68 14.10
N VAL A 135 9.01 16.51 13.31
CA VAL A 135 8.27 17.68 13.81
C VAL A 135 6.97 17.26 14.49
N GLY A 136 6.32 16.18 14.03
CA GLY A 136 5.05 15.70 14.58
C GLY A 136 5.23 15.01 15.94
N PRO A 137 5.52 13.70 15.97
CA PRO A 137 5.43 12.91 17.19
C PRO A 137 6.66 13.01 18.11
N CYS A 138 7.87 13.24 17.59
CA CYS A 138 9.10 13.07 18.37
C CYS A 138 9.68 14.37 18.95
N LEU A 139 9.74 15.44 18.17
CA LEU A 139 10.39 16.69 18.58
C LEU A 139 9.70 17.37 19.78
N PRO A 140 8.35 17.50 19.82
CA PRO A 140 7.69 18.12 20.95
C PRO A 140 7.99 17.47 22.32
N PRO A 141 7.86 16.14 22.52
CA PRO A 141 8.20 15.51 23.80
C PRO A 141 9.67 15.70 24.20
N LEU A 142 10.61 15.65 23.26
CA LEU A 142 12.04 15.85 23.53
C LEU A 142 12.35 17.29 23.97
N LEU A 143 11.75 18.28 23.31
CA LEU A 143 11.85 19.68 23.70
C LEU A 143 11.17 19.94 25.05
N ALA A 144 10.02 19.32 25.30
CA ALA A 144 9.34 19.39 26.59
C ALA A 144 10.22 18.80 27.70
N ALA A 145 10.84 17.63 27.48
CA ALA A 145 11.78 17.01 28.41
C ALA A 145 13.00 17.92 28.68
N ALA A 146 13.57 18.55 27.65
CA ALA A 146 14.65 19.53 27.81
C ALA A 146 14.20 20.74 28.67
N CYS A 147 12.98 21.23 28.48
CA CYS A 147 12.38 22.29 29.29
C CYS A 147 12.17 21.85 30.75
N MET A 148 11.73 20.62 31.00
CA MET A 148 11.61 20.05 32.36
C MET A 148 12.97 20.02 33.07
N LEU A 149 14.03 19.58 32.37
CA LEU A 149 15.39 19.59 32.91
C LEU A 149 15.87 21.02 33.19
N ALA A 150 15.58 21.97 32.30
CA ALA A 150 15.91 23.38 32.51
C ALA A 150 15.14 23.99 33.70
N ALA A 151 13.87 23.65 33.87
CA ALA A 151 13.00 24.14 34.94
C ALA A 151 13.46 23.68 36.33
N THR A 152 14.08 22.50 36.40
CA THR A 152 14.51 21.87 37.65
C THR A 152 15.95 22.13 38.04
N ARG A 153 16.76 22.75 37.16
CA ARG A 153 18.16 23.12 37.45
C ARG A 153 18.23 24.06 38.65
N VAL A 154 19.09 23.72 39.62
CA VAL A 154 19.48 24.65 40.69
C VAL A 154 20.29 25.77 40.04
N PRO A 155 19.97 27.05 40.31
CA PRO A 155 20.86 28.14 39.94
C PRO A 155 22.17 27.99 40.72
N ARG A 156 23.14 27.29 40.14
CA ARG A 156 24.52 27.33 40.62
C ARG A 156 25.14 28.66 40.19
N PRO A 157 25.99 29.29 41.02
CA PRO A 157 26.75 30.46 40.62
C PRO A 157 27.54 30.16 39.34
N ARG A 158 27.59 31.16 38.47
CA ARG A 158 27.95 31.07 37.04
C ARG A 158 29.37 30.48 36.85
N GLY A 159 29.47 29.20 36.52
CA GLY A 159 30.73 28.53 36.16
C GLY A 159 30.99 28.49 34.63
N PRO A 160 32.23 28.21 34.20
CA PRO A 160 32.69 28.27 32.80
C PRO A 160 31.96 27.33 31.82
N LEU A 161 31.24 26.33 32.31
CA LEU A 161 30.40 25.40 31.54
C LEU A 161 29.35 26.09 30.64
N ARG A 162 28.93 27.32 30.96
CA ARG A 162 27.99 28.08 30.13
C ARG A 162 28.61 28.55 28.81
N ARG A 163 29.94 28.68 28.73
CA ARG A 163 30.65 28.96 27.47
C ARG A 163 30.70 27.73 26.57
N VAL A 164 30.88 26.55 27.16
CA VAL A 164 30.93 25.28 26.40
C VAL A 164 29.58 24.96 25.76
N ALA A 165 28.47 25.15 26.49
CA ALA A 165 27.12 24.96 25.94
C ALA A 165 26.75 26.01 24.86
N ALA A 166 27.24 27.24 24.98
CA ALA A 166 27.02 28.28 23.98
C ALA A 166 27.84 28.08 22.70
N VAL A 167 28.92 27.29 22.75
CA VAL A 167 29.73 26.92 21.58
C VAL A 167 29.24 25.63 20.94
N LEU A 168 28.85 24.62 21.73
CA LEU A 168 28.37 23.33 21.20
C LEU A 168 27.05 23.41 20.44
N VAL A 169 26.10 24.25 20.88
CA VAL A 169 24.81 24.39 20.19
C VAL A 169 24.97 24.91 18.75
N PRO A 170 25.71 26.01 18.48
CA PRO A 170 25.96 26.44 17.11
C PRO A 170 26.87 25.47 16.35
N LEU A 171 27.81 24.76 17.00
CA LEU A 171 28.65 23.77 16.32
C LEU A 171 27.85 22.55 15.84
N VAL A 172 26.89 22.09 16.64
CA VAL A 172 25.94 21.04 16.24
C VAL A 172 25.01 21.56 15.13
N LEU A 173 24.50 22.78 15.24
CA LEU A 173 23.74 23.41 14.14
C LEU A 173 24.57 23.59 12.85
N LEU A 174 25.87 23.84 12.96
CA LEU A 174 26.81 23.95 11.84
C LEU A 174 27.19 22.61 11.24
N THR A 175 27.20 21.51 12.01
CA THR A 175 27.30 20.15 11.45
C THR A 175 26.01 19.70 10.75
N PHE A 176 24.88 20.36 11.03
CA PHE A 176 23.59 20.16 10.35
C PHE A 176 23.30 21.21 9.26
N LEU A 177 24.23 22.13 8.98
CA LEU A 177 24.21 22.97 7.79
C LEU A 177 24.88 22.15 6.68
N PRO A 178 24.12 21.49 5.79
CA PRO A 178 24.73 20.69 4.72
C PRO A 178 25.57 21.61 3.84
N ALA A 179 26.65 21.04 3.32
CA ALA A 179 27.58 21.62 2.36
C ALA A 179 26.87 22.22 1.13
N GLY A 180 26.36 23.44 1.27
CA GLY A 180 25.61 24.16 0.24
C GLY A 180 26.45 24.64 -0.96
N ASP A 181 27.76 24.41 -0.94
CA ASP A 181 28.68 24.87 -1.98
C ASP A 181 29.22 23.75 -2.89
N TYR A 182 28.80 22.50 -2.67
CA TYR A 182 28.98 21.41 -3.65
C TYR A 182 27.64 21.00 -4.24
N VAL A 183 26.82 21.94 -4.72
CA VAL A 183 25.53 21.59 -5.34
C VAL A 183 25.83 21.02 -6.73
N PRO A 184 25.79 19.68 -6.95
CA PRO A 184 25.65 19.15 -8.29
C PRO A 184 24.44 19.83 -8.92
N GLY A 185 24.54 20.25 -10.19
CA GLY A 185 23.48 20.99 -10.87
C GLY A 185 22.11 20.34 -10.66
N ALA A 186 21.06 21.17 -10.60
CA ALA A 186 19.72 20.77 -10.17
C ALA A 186 19.35 19.34 -10.61
N VAL A 187 19.20 18.48 -9.62
CA VAL A 187 18.66 17.13 -9.74
C VAL A 187 17.14 17.32 -9.67
N SER A 188 16.44 17.25 -10.80
CA SER A 188 14.98 17.33 -10.77
C SER A 188 14.40 16.24 -9.88
N ASP A 189 13.59 16.65 -8.90
CA ASP A 189 12.74 15.75 -8.15
C ASP A 189 11.67 15.18 -9.09
N CYS A 190 11.68 13.87 -9.21
CA CYS A 190 10.74 13.15 -10.05
C CYS A 190 9.54 12.74 -9.20
N PRO A 191 8.36 13.35 -9.36
CA PRO A 191 7.21 12.99 -8.56
C PRO A 191 6.91 11.50 -8.72
N GLU A 192 6.59 10.83 -7.61
CA GLU A 192 6.22 9.40 -7.60
C GLU A 192 5.06 9.13 -8.57
N ASN A 193 4.16 10.11 -8.70
CA ASN A 193 2.94 10.02 -9.47
C ASN A 193 3.12 10.32 -10.97
N ALA A 194 4.34 10.65 -11.43
CA ALA A 194 4.59 10.89 -12.85
C ALA A 194 4.65 9.60 -13.68
N ARG A 195 4.35 8.43 -13.10
CA ARG A 195 4.07 7.24 -13.89
C ARG A 195 2.72 7.41 -14.60
N GLY A 196 2.79 7.56 -15.92
CA GLY A 196 1.76 6.98 -16.79
C GLY A 196 0.47 7.75 -16.97
N SER A 197 0.41 9.08 -16.81
CA SER A 197 -0.84 9.78 -17.14
C SER A 197 -1.15 9.84 -18.65
N ASP A 198 -0.18 9.55 -19.52
CA ASP A 198 -0.43 9.37 -20.95
C ASP A 198 0.72 8.59 -21.64
N PRO A 199 0.56 7.28 -21.93
CA PRO A 199 1.53 6.54 -22.73
C PRO A 199 1.74 7.13 -24.14
N PHE A 200 0.76 7.91 -24.62
CA PHE A 200 0.68 8.47 -25.97
C PHE A 200 1.02 9.97 -26.03
N GLY A 201 1.25 10.60 -24.87
CA GLY A 201 1.60 12.00 -24.77
C GLY A 201 2.97 12.27 -25.39
N THR A 202 3.21 13.51 -25.79
CA THR A 202 4.55 13.96 -26.18
C THR A 202 5.50 13.85 -24.99
N ARG A 203 6.23 12.73 -24.91
CA ARG A 203 7.23 12.52 -23.86
C ARG A 203 8.29 13.60 -23.93
N ARG A 204 8.63 14.16 -22.78
CA ARG A 204 9.60 15.24 -22.62
C ARG A 204 10.94 14.67 -22.16
N ALA A 205 11.99 15.48 -22.29
CA ALA A 205 13.31 15.14 -21.80
C ALA A 205 13.34 14.87 -20.28
N SER A 206 12.45 15.51 -19.52
CA SER A 206 12.22 15.24 -18.09
C SER A 206 11.82 13.79 -17.82
N ASP A 207 11.07 13.17 -18.74
CA ASP A 207 10.55 11.82 -18.56
C ASP A 207 11.70 10.80 -18.63
N PHE A 208 12.67 11.03 -19.53
CA PHE A 208 13.91 10.25 -19.57
C PHE A 208 14.69 10.36 -18.25
N VAL A 209 14.91 11.59 -17.75
CA VAL A 209 15.62 11.80 -16.48
C VAL A 209 14.94 11.06 -15.34
N CYS A 210 13.62 11.14 -15.26
CA CYS A 210 12.85 10.48 -14.21
C CYS A 210 12.81 8.96 -14.33
N GLU A 211 12.67 8.43 -15.55
CA GLU A 211 12.67 6.99 -15.77
C GLU A 211 14.02 6.37 -15.39
N VAL A 212 15.12 7.00 -15.80
CA VAL A 212 16.48 6.53 -15.48
C VAL A 212 16.77 6.63 -13.98
N ARG A 213 16.30 7.68 -13.29
CA ARG A 213 16.47 7.79 -11.84
C ARG A 213 15.68 6.75 -11.05
N ARG A 214 14.47 6.41 -11.47
CA ARG A 214 13.66 5.39 -10.81
C ARG A 214 14.19 3.98 -11.04
N GLY A 215 14.60 3.68 -12.26
CA GLY A 215 15.05 2.33 -12.64
C GLY A 215 16.55 2.07 -12.44
N GLY A 216 17.37 3.11 -12.34
CA GLY A 216 18.82 3.00 -12.43
C GLY A 216 19.50 2.59 -11.13
N ASP A 217 20.57 1.82 -11.28
CA ASP A 217 21.61 1.62 -10.27
C ASP A 217 22.38 2.92 -9.98
N GLU A 218 22.99 3.00 -8.80
CA GLU A 218 23.95 4.03 -8.40
C GLU A 218 25.22 3.88 -9.26
N PRO A 219 25.29 4.53 -10.44
CA PRO A 219 25.75 5.92 -10.46
C PRO A 219 24.79 6.93 -11.12
N TYR A 220 23.76 6.48 -11.83
CA TYR A 220 22.96 7.38 -12.69
C TYR A 220 21.98 8.26 -11.90
N ARG A 221 21.61 7.85 -10.68
CA ARG A 221 20.69 8.60 -9.82
C ARG A 221 21.21 9.99 -9.45
N ARG A 222 22.52 10.08 -9.14
CA ARG A 222 23.17 11.30 -8.65
C ARG A 222 23.74 12.18 -9.75
N LEU A 223 23.72 11.74 -11.00
CA LEU A 223 24.20 12.55 -12.11
C LEU A 223 23.33 13.81 -12.25
N PRO A 224 23.93 15.00 -12.45
CA PRO A 224 23.19 16.20 -12.81
C PRO A 224 22.34 15.95 -14.07
N ASP A 225 21.13 16.52 -14.13
CA ASP A 225 20.18 16.31 -15.23
C ASP A 225 20.81 16.51 -16.61
N ARG A 226 21.68 17.51 -16.74
CA ARG A 226 22.39 17.82 -17.99
C ARG A 226 23.35 16.71 -18.41
N GLU A 227 24.08 16.13 -17.47
CA GLU A 227 24.99 15.01 -17.74
C GLU A 227 24.20 13.76 -18.12
N LEU A 228 23.11 13.50 -17.40
CA LEU A 228 22.22 12.38 -17.69
C LEU A 228 21.58 12.51 -19.08
N LEU A 229 21.11 13.70 -19.46
CA LEU A 229 20.58 13.97 -20.80
C LEU A 229 21.65 13.84 -21.88
N THR A 230 22.88 14.27 -21.61
CA THR A 230 24.00 14.09 -22.54
C THR A 230 24.31 12.62 -22.75
N PHE A 231 24.32 11.85 -21.66
CA PHE A 231 24.47 10.40 -21.69
C PHE A 231 23.33 9.73 -22.49
N GLY A 232 22.07 10.09 -22.21
CA GLY A 232 20.91 9.60 -22.94
C GLY A 232 20.95 9.90 -24.44
N ARG A 233 21.45 11.07 -24.85
CA ARG A 233 21.64 11.38 -26.28
C ARG A 233 22.68 10.49 -26.95
N ARG A 234 23.80 10.18 -26.27
CA ARG A 234 24.78 9.22 -26.78
C ARG A 234 24.18 7.81 -26.94
N LEU A 235 23.36 7.39 -25.97
CA LEU A 235 22.62 6.13 -26.08
C LEU A 235 21.62 6.15 -27.24
N CYS A 236 20.91 7.27 -27.45
CA CYS A 236 20.02 7.42 -28.61
C CYS A 236 20.79 7.31 -29.94
N GLU A 237 21.96 7.93 -30.05
CA GLU A 237 22.81 7.81 -31.24
C GLU A 237 23.23 6.36 -31.50
N ALA A 238 23.68 5.64 -30.47
CA ALA A 238 24.02 4.23 -30.57
C ALA A 238 22.80 3.36 -30.93
N TYR A 239 21.63 3.65 -30.33
CA TYR A 239 20.36 2.99 -30.64
C TYR A 239 19.96 3.19 -32.11
N VAL A 240 20.07 4.42 -32.63
CA VAL A 240 19.74 4.74 -34.02
C VAL A 240 20.70 4.08 -35.01
N ARG A 241 22.00 4.03 -34.70
CA ARG A 241 22.99 3.31 -35.53
C ARG A 241 22.76 1.81 -35.51
N ASN A 242 22.28 1.26 -34.40
CA ASN A 242 22.05 -0.17 -34.17
C ASN A 242 23.29 -1.03 -34.51
N ASP A 243 24.49 -0.53 -34.17
CA ASP A 243 25.74 -1.25 -34.37
C ASP A 243 25.95 -2.24 -33.20
N PRO A 244 25.96 -3.57 -33.45
CA PRO A 244 26.09 -4.58 -32.39
C PRO A 244 27.41 -4.47 -31.63
N VAL A 245 28.49 -4.00 -32.27
CA VAL A 245 29.80 -3.85 -31.62
C VAL A 245 29.77 -2.66 -30.64
N GLU A 246 29.15 -1.55 -31.04
CA GLU A 246 28.98 -0.38 -30.18
C GLU A 246 28.06 -0.68 -28.99
N ILE A 247 26.93 -1.35 -29.23
CA ILE A 247 25.97 -1.74 -28.20
C ILE A 247 26.63 -2.68 -27.18
N THR A 248 27.37 -3.70 -27.64
CA THR A 248 28.09 -4.64 -26.75
C THR A 248 29.11 -3.89 -25.89
N ARG A 249 29.88 -2.96 -26.49
CA ARG A 249 30.86 -2.16 -25.76
C ARG A 249 30.22 -1.27 -24.69
N ILE A 250 29.07 -0.66 -24.98
CA ILE A 250 28.32 0.14 -24.00
C ILE A 250 27.84 -0.76 -22.86
N GLN A 251 27.33 -1.96 -23.17
CA GLN A 251 26.88 -2.90 -22.16
C GLN A 251 28.03 -3.38 -21.25
N GLU A 252 29.19 -3.72 -21.82
CA GLU A 252 30.36 -4.16 -21.04
C GLU A 252 30.93 -3.04 -20.16
N ARG A 253 30.97 -1.80 -20.67
CA ARG A 253 31.53 -0.65 -19.94
C ARG A 253 30.58 -0.09 -18.88
N ASP A 254 29.31 0.08 -19.26
CA ASP A 254 28.33 0.86 -18.48
C ASP A 254 27.26 -0.02 -17.83
N GLY A 255 27.24 -1.33 -18.12
CA GLY A 255 26.23 -2.28 -17.63
C GLY A 255 24.85 -2.09 -18.29
N ILE A 256 24.73 -1.24 -19.30
CA ILE A 256 23.45 -0.85 -19.89
C ILE A 256 23.21 -1.56 -21.22
N HIS A 257 22.10 -2.29 -21.29
CA HIS A 257 21.60 -2.84 -22.54
C HIS A 257 20.76 -1.78 -23.28
N VAL A 258 21.34 -1.17 -24.33
CA VAL A 258 20.77 0.00 -25.02
C VAL A 258 19.35 -0.25 -25.56
N VAL A 259 19.06 -1.46 -26.03
CA VAL A 259 17.75 -1.80 -26.63
C VAL A 259 16.65 -1.91 -25.58
N SER A 260 16.95 -2.41 -24.38
CA SER A 260 15.97 -2.47 -23.29
C SER A 260 15.67 -1.09 -22.69
N MET A 261 16.53 -0.10 -22.96
CA MET A 261 16.32 1.31 -22.58
C MET A 261 15.39 2.07 -23.54
N SER A 262 14.85 1.44 -24.59
CA SER A 262 13.96 2.08 -25.58
C SER A 262 12.78 2.81 -24.93
N GLY A 263 12.21 2.24 -23.86
CA GLY A 263 11.17 2.86 -23.03
C GLY A 263 11.60 4.22 -22.46
N ALA A 264 12.75 4.28 -21.78
CA ALA A 264 13.29 5.53 -21.23
C ALA A 264 13.72 6.50 -22.34
N LEU A 265 14.40 6.01 -23.38
CA LEU A 265 14.93 6.82 -24.47
C LEU A 265 13.85 7.50 -25.30
N SER A 266 12.62 6.96 -25.34
CA SER A 266 11.51 7.54 -26.11
C SER A 266 11.23 9.03 -25.83
N GLY A 267 11.55 9.55 -24.63
CA GLY A 267 11.41 10.97 -24.31
C GLY A 267 12.45 11.90 -24.92
N ILE A 268 13.57 11.36 -25.41
CA ILE A 268 14.68 12.12 -26.00
C ILE A 268 15.12 11.61 -27.39
N CYS A 269 14.60 10.47 -27.83
CA CYS A 269 15.02 9.75 -29.02
C CYS A 269 13.81 9.46 -29.93
N PRO A 270 13.60 10.23 -31.02
CA PRO A 270 12.44 10.06 -31.89
C PRO A 270 12.31 8.67 -32.50
N ARG A 271 13.43 8.01 -32.83
CA ARG A 271 13.42 6.64 -33.37
C ARG A 271 12.94 5.63 -32.33
N ALA A 272 13.46 5.68 -31.10
CA ALA A 272 13.00 4.81 -30.02
C ALA A 272 11.52 5.02 -29.69
N ALA A 273 11.03 6.27 -29.75
CA ALA A 273 9.61 6.58 -29.59
C ALA A 273 8.74 5.97 -30.71
N ALA A 274 9.20 6.02 -31.96
CA ALA A 274 8.52 5.40 -33.08
C ALA A 274 8.51 3.86 -32.96
N ASP A 275 9.64 3.25 -32.60
CA ASP A 275 9.74 1.80 -32.41
C ASP A 275 8.86 1.31 -31.25
N LEU A 276 8.82 2.05 -30.12
CA LEU A 276 7.97 1.75 -28.97
C LEU A 276 6.49 1.81 -29.34
N ARG A 277 6.04 2.86 -30.04
CA ARG A 277 4.66 2.96 -30.53
C ARG A 277 4.33 1.81 -31.48
N ALA A 278 5.22 1.51 -32.42
CA ALA A 278 5.01 0.39 -33.34
C ALA A 278 4.95 -0.96 -32.63
N HIS A 279 5.72 -1.16 -31.56
CA HIS A 279 5.66 -2.35 -30.72
C HIS A 279 4.34 -2.44 -29.95
N GLN A 280 3.91 -1.33 -29.32
CA GLN A 280 2.63 -1.24 -28.61
C GLN A 280 1.44 -1.46 -29.54
N GLU A 281 1.45 -0.89 -30.75
CA GLU A 281 0.41 -1.11 -31.75
C GLU A 281 0.37 -2.57 -32.22
N ARG A 282 1.52 -3.24 -32.36
CA ARG A 282 1.57 -4.67 -32.66
C ARG A 282 1.00 -5.49 -31.50
N GLN A 283 1.43 -5.24 -30.27
CA GLN A 283 0.90 -5.92 -29.09
C GLN A 283 -0.60 -5.68 -28.92
N SER A 284 -1.09 -4.46 -29.13
CA SER A 284 -2.52 -4.15 -29.10
C SER A 284 -3.28 -4.96 -30.13
N ARG A 285 -2.79 -5.05 -31.38
CA ARG A 285 -3.44 -5.88 -32.41
C ARG A 285 -3.40 -7.37 -32.07
N GLU A 286 -2.28 -7.86 -31.56
CA GLU A 286 -2.14 -9.25 -31.11
C GLU A 286 -3.11 -9.55 -29.95
N MET A 287 -3.25 -8.65 -28.98
CA MET A 287 -4.24 -8.74 -27.90
C MET A 287 -5.68 -8.67 -28.44
N ASP A 288 -6.00 -7.72 -29.32
CA ASP A 288 -7.33 -7.59 -29.92
C ASP A 288 -7.72 -8.84 -30.72
N GLU A 289 -6.76 -9.41 -31.48
CA GLU A 289 -6.94 -10.65 -32.24
C GLU A 289 -7.15 -11.85 -31.32
N TRP A 290 -6.39 -11.92 -30.22
CA TRP A 290 -6.52 -12.94 -29.17
C TRP A 290 -7.86 -12.82 -28.44
N GLU A 291 -8.25 -11.63 -27.99
CA GLU A 291 -9.56 -11.38 -27.35
C GLU A 291 -10.72 -11.76 -28.27
N ALA A 292 -10.63 -11.40 -29.56
CA ALA A 292 -11.62 -11.79 -30.55
C ALA A 292 -11.64 -13.30 -30.79
N GLN A 293 -10.49 -13.99 -30.70
CA GLN A 293 -10.41 -15.44 -30.79
C GLN A 293 -11.07 -16.12 -29.59
N GLU A 294 -10.77 -15.68 -28.38
CA GLU A 294 -11.37 -16.21 -27.16
C GLU A 294 -12.88 -15.95 -27.12
N GLN A 295 -13.33 -14.76 -27.52
CA GLN A 295 -14.75 -14.46 -27.66
C GLN A 295 -15.45 -15.39 -28.67
N ARG A 296 -14.80 -15.70 -29.80
CA ARG A 296 -15.34 -16.64 -30.79
C ARG A 296 -15.51 -18.04 -30.21
N LYS A 297 -14.64 -18.50 -29.31
CA LYS A 297 -14.80 -19.80 -28.63
C LYS A 297 -16.10 -19.81 -27.80
N CYS A 298 -16.35 -18.75 -27.02
CA CYS A 298 -17.59 -18.64 -26.24
C CYS A 298 -18.84 -18.48 -27.12
N ASP A 299 -18.76 -17.78 -28.24
CA ASP A 299 -19.89 -17.62 -29.16
C ASP A 299 -20.26 -18.93 -29.87
N GLN A 300 -19.27 -19.79 -30.13
CA GLN A 300 -19.42 -21.12 -30.74
C GLN A 300 -19.81 -22.21 -29.74
N ALA A 301 -19.64 -21.94 -28.44
CA ALA A 301 -19.98 -22.87 -27.38
C ALA A 301 -21.43 -23.40 -27.52
N PRO A 302 -21.67 -24.71 -27.35
CA PRO A 302 -23.01 -25.27 -27.45
C PRO A 302 -23.97 -24.58 -26.48
N ARG A 303 -25.00 -23.93 -27.02
CA ARG A 303 -26.01 -23.24 -26.21
C ARG A 303 -26.80 -24.24 -25.38
N HIS A 304 -26.94 -23.94 -24.09
CA HIS A 304 -27.84 -24.67 -23.21
C HIS A 304 -29.29 -24.61 -23.74
N ARG A 305 -29.99 -25.75 -23.69
CA ARG A 305 -31.38 -25.91 -24.13
C ARG A 305 -32.25 -26.20 -22.90
N PRO A 306 -32.67 -25.17 -22.16
CA PRO A 306 -33.28 -25.38 -20.85
C PRO A 306 -34.65 -26.05 -20.98
N ARG A 307 -34.92 -27.03 -20.10
CA ARG A 307 -36.24 -27.72 -20.04
C ARG A 307 -37.37 -26.83 -19.55
N LEU A 308 -37.03 -25.77 -18.84
CA LEU A 308 -37.94 -24.73 -18.39
C LEU A 308 -37.56 -23.42 -19.09
N ARG A 309 -38.51 -22.61 -19.53
CA ARG A 309 -38.17 -21.31 -20.14
C ARG A 309 -37.64 -20.34 -19.06
N PRO A 310 -36.41 -19.82 -19.17
CA PRO A 310 -35.90 -18.81 -18.26
C PRO A 310 -36.60 -17.46 -18.49
N LEU A 311 -36.66 -16.66 -17.43
CA LEU A 311 -37.09 -15.26 -17.47
C LEU A 311 -36.16 -14.39 -18.29
N LYS A 312 -34.87 -14.55 -18.03
CA LYS A 312 -33.79 -13.78 -18.63
C LYS A 312 -32.59 -14.70 -18.79
N VAL A 313 -31.87 -14.50 -19.89
CA VAL A 313 -30.63 -15.21 -20.19
C VAL A 313 -29.58 -14.16 -20.49
N PHE A 314 -28.42 -14.28 -19.85
CA PHE A 314 -27.22 -13.50 -20.15
C PHE A 314 -26.11 -14.45 -20.58
N ARG A 315 -25.20 -13.92 -21.40
CA ARG A 315 -23.99 -14.63 -21.81
C ARG A 315 -22.85 -13.64 -21.73
N GLU A 316 -21.84 -13.99 -20.95
CA GLU A 316 -20.68 -13.15 -20.72
C GLU A 316 -19.43 -14.02 -20.86
N ARG A 317 -18.34 -13.41 -21.34
CA ARG A 317 -17.00 -13.96 -21.21
C ARG A 317 -16.37 -13.25 -20.02
N ILE A 318 -15.79 -14.03 -19.11
CA ILE A 318 -15.05 -13.51 -17.98
C ILE A 318 -13.70 -14.20 -17.89
N TRP A 319 -12.76 -13.48 -17.30
CA TRP A 319 -11.46 -13.98 -16.91
C TRP A 319 -11.29 -13.73 -15.42
N THR A 320 -10.60 -14.62 -14.73
CA THR A 320 -10.33 -14.51 -13.29
C THR A 320 -8.84 -14.66 -13.04
N ASP A 321 -8.25 -13.75 -12.28
CA ASP A 321 -6.81 -13.79 -11.99
C ASP A 321 -6.42 -15.04 -11.17
N TYR A 322 -7.30 -15.49 -10.28
CA TYR A 322 -7.01 -16.57 -9.31
C TYR A 322 -7.90 -17.82 -9.45
N GLY A 323 -8.70 -17.91 -10.51
CA GLY A 323 -9.61 -19.04 -10.68
C GLY A 323 -10.77 -19.03 -9.68
N VAL A 324 -11.18 -17.86 -9.18
CA VAL A 324 -12.27 -17.73 -8.19
C VAL A 324 -13.24 -16.63 -8.62
N LEU A 325 -14.53 -16.98 -8.66
CA LEU A 325 -15.62 -16.02 -8.70
C LEU A 325 -16.28 -15.94 -7.34
N GLU A 326 -16.32 -14.73 -6.80
CA GLU A 326 -16.92 -14.45 -5.51
C GLU A 326 -18.33 -13.90 -5.70
N GLY A 327 -19.29 -14.57 -5.07
CA GLY A 327 -20.70 -14.24 -5.09
C GLY A 327 -21.14 -13.60 -3.78
N TYR A 328 -21.85 -12.49 -3.86
CA TYR A 328 -22.37 -11.76 -2.70
C TYR A 328 -23.88 -11.59 -2.79
N GLY A 329 -24.59 -12.04 -1.77
CA GLY A 329 -25.96 -11.65 -1.45
C GLY A 329 -25.94 -10.76 -0.22
N ASP A 330 -26.39 -9.53 -0.35
CA ASP A 330 -26.46 -8.56 0.77
C ASP A 330 -27.61 -8.84 1.75
N GLY A 331 -27.96 -10.12 1.94
CA GLY A 331 -28.82 -10.54 3.04
C GLY A 331 -28.23 -10.12 4.38
N ASP A 332 -28.94 -10.33 5.49
CA ASP A 332 -28.40 -10.14 6.84
C ASP A 332 -27.16 -11.03 7.01
N VAL A 333 -26.00 -10.53 6.59
CA VAL A 333 -24.70 -11.12 6.83
C VAL A 333 -24.42 -10.83 8.30
N THR A 334 -25.02 -11.62 9.19
CA THR A 334 -24.44 -11.81 10.50
C THR A 334 -23.22 -12.70 10.31
N VAL A 335 -22.14 -12.14 9.76
CA VAL A 335 -20.81 -12.63 10.10
C VAL A 335 -20.78 -12.62 11.62
N PRO A 336 -20.48 -13.74 12.30
CA PRO A 336 -20.34 -13.75 13.75
C PRO A 336 -19.48 -12.55 14.15
N ALA A 337 -19.91 -11.75 15.14
CA ALA A 337 -19.21 -10.51 15.49
C ALA A 337 -17.74 -10.72 15.91
N ASP A 338 -17.38 -11.98 16.18
CA ASP A 338 -16.06 -12.49 16.53
C ASP A 338 -15.28 -13.11 15.35
N ALA A 339 -15.86 -13.26 14.16
CA ALA A 339 -15.16 -13.79 13.00
C ALA A 339 -14.41 -12.68 12.25
N ASP A 340 -13.11 -12.88 12.02
CA ASP A 340 -12.30 -12.03 11.15
C ASP A 340 -12.76 -12.23 9.68
N PRO A 341 -13.22 -11.17 8.98
CA PRO A 341 -13.63 -11.28 7.59
C PRO A 341 -12.55 -11.86 6.65
N ALA A 342 -11.26 -11.65 6.96
CA ALA A 342 -10.16 -12.17 6.15
C ALA A 342 -9.96 -13.68 6.36
N GLU A 343 -10.03 -14.15 7.61
CA GLU A 343 -9.96 -15.58 7.95
C GLU A 343 -11.16 -16.32 7.34
N TYR A 344 -12.33 -15.70 7.37
CA TYR A 344 -13.56 -16.25 6.79
C TYR A 344 -13.50 -16.47 5.28
N SER A 345 -12.96 -15.50 4.52
CA SER A 345 -12.78 -15.64 3.07
C SER A 345 -11.84 -16.79 2.72
N PHE A 346 -10.80 -17.00 3.53
CA PHE A 346 -9.82 -18.06 3.32
C PHE A 346 -10.41 -19.45 3.60
N ASP A 347 -11.12 -19.61 4.73
CA ASP A 347 -11.81 -20.85 5.08
C ASP A 347 -12.85 -21.24 4.02
N LEU A 348 -13.57 -20.26 3.48
CA LEU A 348 -14.56 -20.49 2.42
C LEU A 348 -13.89 -20.94 1.13
N LEU A 349 -12.73 -20.37 0.77
CA LEU A 349 -11.95 -20.80 -0.38
C LEU A 349 -11.42 -22.24 -0.21
N GLU A 350 -10.86 -22.57 0.96
CA GLU A 350 -10.39 -23.92 1.26
C GLU A 350 -11.55 -24.93 1.19
N ALA A 351 -12.73 -24.56 1.70
CA ALA A 351 -13.93 -25.36 1.58
C ALA A 351 -14.35 -25.56 0.12
N ALA A 352 -14.28 -24.52 -0.72
CA ALA A 352 -14.60 -24.61 -2.14
C ALA A 352 -13.63 -25.54 -2.88
N GLN A 353 -12.34 -25.49 -2.54
CA GLN A 353 -11.29 -26.37 -3.09
C GLN A 353 -11.51 -27.82 -2.69
N ARG A 354 -11.91 -28.05 -1.44
CA ARG A 354 -12.23 -29.39 -0.93
C ARG A 354 -13.48 -29.97 -1.59
N ASP A 355 -14.51 -29.15 -1.80
CA ASP A 355 -15.74 -29.55 -2.51
C ASP A 355 -15.54 -29.65 -4.03
N GLY A 356 -14.53 -28.96 -4.57
CA GLY A 356 -14.07 -29.03 -5.95
C GLY A 356 -14.87 -28.21 -6.95
N LEU A 357 -15.74 -27.28 -6.50
CA LEU A 357 -16.42 -26.31 -7.37
C LEU A 357 -16.89 -25.08 -6.60
N VAL A 358 -17.57 -25.25 -5.47
CA VAL A 358 -18.17 -24.11 -4.75
C VAL A 358 -18.29 -24.38 -3.28
N ALA A 359 -18.07 -23.35 -2.48
CA ALA A 359 -18.55 -23.28 -1.11
C ALA A 359 -19.31 -21.97 -0.92
N ALA A 360 -20.34 -22.00 -0.09
CA ALA A 360 -21.16 -20.84 0.20
C ALA A 360 -21.53 -20.85 1.68
N SER A 361 -21.48 -19.69 2.31
CA SER A 361 -21.86 -19.48 3.69
C SER A 361 -22.11 -18.00 3.96
N TYR A 362 -23.03 -17.69 4.87
CA TYR A 362 -23.36 -16.32 5.32
C TYR A 362 -23.47 -15.26 4.21
N GLY A 363 -24.17 -15.56 3.11
CA GLY A 363 -24.38 -14.59 2.03
C GLY A 363 -23.17 -14.38 1.10
N VAL A 364 -22.10 -15.16 1.27
CA VAL A 364 -20.92 -15.17 0.38
C VAL A 364 -20.76 -16.56 -0.23
N ALA A 365 -20.26 -16.63 -1.47
CA ALA A 365 -19.92 -17.88 -2.13
C ALA A 365 -18.63 -17.77 -2.94
N ASN A 366 -17.74 -18.75 -2.84
CA ASN A 366 -16.55 -18.88 -3.69
C ASN A 366 -16.79 -19.99 -4.71
N VAL A 367 -16.72 -19.63 -6.00
CA VAL A 367 -16.87 -20.56 -7.12
C VAL A 367 -15.54 -20.71 -7.82
N LEU A 368 -15.05 -21.94 -7.89
CA LEU A 368 -13.80 -22.27 -8.54
C LEU A 368 -13.99 -22.43 -10.05
N VAL A 369 -13.10 -21.77 -10.77
CA VAL A 369 -12.84 -21.90 -12.20
C VAL A 369 -11.32 -22.01 -12.36
N ASP A 370 -10.82 -22.20 -13.56
CA ASP A 370 -9.38 -22.20 -13.82
C ASP A 370 -8.92 -20.80 -14.21
N SER A 371 -7.76 -20.39 -13.71
CA SER A 371 -7.18 -19.07 -13.99
C SER A 371 -6.59 -18.96 -15.39
N ASP A 372 -6.23 -20.10 -16.00
CA ASP A 372 -5.47 -20.13 -17.25
C ASP A 372 -6.37 -20.12 -18.49
N MET A 373 -7.69 -20.19 -18.30
CA MET A 373 -8.69 -20.24 -19.37
C MET A 373 -9.80 -19.21 -19.17
N ASP A 374 -10.29 -18.66 -20.27
CA ASP A 374 -11.51 -17.87 -20.25
C ASP A 374 -12.74 -18.71 -19.91
N VAL A 375 -13.65 -18.12 -19.13
CA VAL A 375 -14.90 -18.75 -18.72
C VAL A 375 -16.07 -18.17 -19.53
N CYS A 376 -16.68 -19.04 -20.33
CA CYS A 376 -17.90 -18.77 -21.05
C CYS A 376 -19.10 -18.96 -20.11
N VAL A 377 -19.59 -17.86 -19.54
CA VAL A 377 -20.68 -17.86 -18.57
C VAL A 377 -22.02 -17.74 -19.27
N THR A 378 -22.97 -18.60 -18.91
CA THR A 378 -24.38 -18.43 -19.22
C THR A 378 -25.17 -18.28 -17.93
N ILE A 379 -25.91 -17.18 -17.78
CA ILE A 379 -26.75 -16.94 -16.60
C ILE A 379 -28.20 -17.08 -17.01
N GLU A 380 -28.95 -17.91 -16.28
CA GLU A 380 -30.38 -18.15 -16.52
C GLU A 380 -31.18 -17.86 -15.24
N LEU A 381 -32.09 -16.89 -15.33
CA LEU A 381 -32.96 -16.54 -14.21
C LEU A 381 -34.32 -17.21 -14.36
N TYR A 382 -34.88 -17.78 -13.29
CA TYR A 382 -36.14 -18.53 -13.34
C TYR A 382 -37.15 -18.08 -12.28
N ARG A 383 -38.45 -18.22 -12.58
CA ARG A 383 -39.55 -17.98 -11.59
C ARG A 383 -39.74 -19.10 -10.58
N ARG A 384 -39.25 -20.29 -10.90
CA ARG A 384 -39.43 -21.51 -10.12
C ARG A 384 -38.24 -22.44 -10.36
N ARG A 385 -38.04 -23.39 -9.46
CA ARG A 385 -36.96 -24.37 -9.54
C ARG A 385 -36.94 -25.11 -10.90
N PRO A 386 -35.87 -24.98 -11.70
CA PRO A 386 -35.71 -25.76 -12.92
C PRO A 386 -35.34 -27.23 -12.60
N PRO A 387 -35.70 -28.20 -13.48
CA PRO A 387 -35.25 -29.58 -13.36
C PRO A 387 -33.73 -29.68 -13.23
N VAL A 388 -33.24 -30.71 -12.54
CA VAL A 388 -31.79 -30.94 -12.41
C VAL A 388 -31.27 -31.60 -13.70
N GLU A 389 -30.23 -31.00 -14.30
CA GLU A 389 -29.64 -31.44 -15.56
C GLU A 389 -28.15 -31.72 -15.38
N THR A 390 -27.75 -32.96 -15.08
CA THR A 390 -26.34 -33.32 -14.81
C THR A 390 -25.61 -33.94 -16.00
N GLY A 391 -26.31 -34.28 -17.07
CA GLY A 391 -25.72 -34.86 -18.28
C GLY A 391 -24.84 -33.86 -19.02
N GLY A 392 -23.61 -34.25 -19.38
CA GLY A 392 -22.69 -33.42 -20.17
C GLY A 392 -21.96 -32.30 -19.41
N TRP A 393 -22.06 -32.26 -18.08
CA TRP A 393 -21.35 -31.34 -17.19
C TRP A 393 -20.33 -32.08 -16.32
N ASP A 394 -19.18 -31.52 -15.98
CA ASP A 394 -18.20 -32.22 -15.13
C ASP A 394 -18.60 -32.13 -13.66
N ARG A 395 -19.08 -30.95 -13.25
CA ARG A 395 -19.53 -30.67 -11.88
C ARG A 395 -20.88 -29.97 -11.90
N VAL A 396 -21.72 -30.30 -10.93
CA VAL A 396 -22.99 -29.59 -10.68
C VAL A 396 -23.18 -29.40 -9.19
N ALA A 397 -23.33 -28.16 -8.75
CA ALA A 397 -23.55 -27.82 -7.35
C ALA A 397 -24.69 -26.81 -7.20
N GLU A 398 -25.38 -26.84 -6.06
CA GLU A 398 -26.47 -25.92 -5.74
C GLU A 398 -26.31 -25.40 -4.31
N PHE A 399 -26.33 -24.08 -4.14
CA PHE A 399 -26.24 -23.40 -2.83
C PHE A 399 -27.29 -22.29 -2.73
N GLY A 400 -27.39 -21.67 -1.56
CA GLY A 400 -28.34 -20.59 -1.31
C GLY A 400 -27.63 -19.27 -1.06
N LEU A 401 -28.25 -18.17 -1.52
CA LEU A 401 -27.88 -16.81 -1.16
C LEU A 401 -29.16 -15.99 -0.88
N GLY A 402 -29.15 -15.26 0.23
CA GLY A 402 -30.18 -14.27 0.56
C GLY A 402 -29.74 -12.87 0.14
N THR A 403 -30.69 -12.03 -0.27
CA THR A 403 -30.45 -10.60 -0.56
C THR A 403 -31.54 -9.74 0.04
N SER A 404 -31.13 -8.68 0.74
CA SER A 404 -32.02 -7.69 1.35
C SER A 404 -32.25 -6.47 0.46
N SER A 405 -31.31 -6.09 -0.42
CA SER A 405 -31.56 -5.07 -1.45
C SER A 405 -32.31 -5.62 -2.65
N GLY A 406 -32.20 -6.92 -2.91
CA GLY A 406 -32.65 -7.55 -4.15
C GLY A 406 -31.57 -7.55 -5.23
N ARG A 407 -30.30 -7.65 -4.85
CA ARG A 407 -29.13 -7.81 -5.73
C ARG A 407 -28.27 -8.98 -5.27
N ILE A 408 -27.89 -9.84 -6.20
CA ILE A 408 -26.86 -10.86 -6.01
C ILE A 408 -25.85 -10.73 -7.14
N GLU A 409 -24.59 -10.54 -6.79
CA GLU A 409 -23.52 -10.26 -7.75
C GLU A 409 -22.43 -11.30 -7.65
N PHE A 410 -21.81 -11.59 -8.79
CA PHE A 410 -20.62 -12.43 -8.88
C PHE A 410 -19.53 -11.62 -9.58
N ALA A 411 -18.34 -11.55 -9.02
CA ALA A 411 -17.21 -10.83 -9.60
C ALA A 411 -15.91 -11.60 -9.35
N ASP A 412 -14.86 -11.24 -10.10
CA ASP A 412 -13.51 -11.67 -9.74
C ASP A 412 -13.05 -10.91 -8.48
N GLN A 413 -12.31 -11.62 -7.62
CA GLN A 413 -11.90 -11.11 -6.29
C GLN A 413 -10.93 -9.92 -6.39
N MET A 414 -10.17 -9.82 -7.50
CA MET A 414 -9.20 -8.76 -7.73
C MET A 414 -9.80 -7.56 -8.48
N GLY A 415 -11.03 -7.69 -8.98
CA GLY A 415 -11.79 -6.60 -9.58
C GLY A 415 -12.51 -7.03 -10.86
N GLY A 416 -12.69 -6.08 -11.78
CA GLY A 416 -13.42 -6.31 -13.02
C GLY A 416 -14.91 -6.00 -12.93
N ALA A 417 -15.60 -6.17 -14.06
CA ALA A 417 -17.03 -5.93 -14.14
C ALA A 417 -17.80 -7.11 -13.50
N PRO A 418 -18.72 -6.86 -12.56
CA PRO A 418 -19.53 -7.92 -11.99
C PRO A 418 -20.45 -8.52 -13.06
N LEU A 419 -20.75 -9.81 -12.90
CA LEU A 419 -21.79 -10.48 -13.67
C LEU A 419 -23.15 -9.79 -13.44
N PRO A 420 -24.06 -9.84 -14.45
CA PRO A 420 -25.41 -9.31 -14.31
C PRO A 420 -26.14 -9.88 -13.09
N ASP A 421 -26.87 -9.02 -12.38
CA ASP A 421 -27.60 -9.36 -11.15
C ASP A 421 -28.43 -10.67 -11.25
N LEU A 422 -28.17 -11.59 -10.32
CA LEU A 422 -28.81 -12.90 -10.22
C LEU A 422 -30.16 -12.84 -9.48
N ALA A 423 -30.49 -11.76 -8.77
CA ALA A 423 -31.71 -11.59 -8.00
C ALA A 423 -32.89 -11.12 -8.88
N GLY A 424 -33.21 -11.89 -9.93
CA GLY A 424 -34.15 -11.46 -10.98
C GLY A 424 -35.60 -11.15 -10.55
N LEU A 425 -36.00 -11.45 -9.31
CA LEU A 425 -37.31 -11.12 -8.73
C LEU A 425 -37.22 -10.11 -7.57
N GLY A 426 -36.06 -9.48 -7.38
CA GLY A 426 -35.80 -8.54 -6.29
C GLY A 426 -35.44 -9.24 -4.98
N ARG A 427 -35.89 -8.68 -3.86
CA ARG A 427 -35.52 -9.14 -2.50
C ARG A 427 -35.99 -10.57 -2.24
N GLY A 428 -35.19 -11.32 -1.50
CA GLY A 428 -35.56 -12.65 -1.05
C GLY A 428 -34.40 -13.64 -1.01
N HIS A 429 -34.74 -14.91 -0.96
CA HIS A 429 -33.80 -16.01 -0.91
C HIS A 429 -33.78 -16.77 -2.23
N TYR A 430 -32.59 -16.98 -2.76
CA TYR A 430 -32.36 -17.62 -4.03
C TYR A 430 -31.54 -18.89 -3.84
N ARG A 431 -31.82 -19.87 -4.69
CA ARG A 431 -30.95 -21.02 -4.91
C ARG A 431 -30.23 -20.81 -6.22
N ILE A 432 -28.92 -20.96 -6.17
CA ILE A 432 -28.02 -20.80 -7.31
C ILE A 432 -27.47 -22.18 -7.62
N ARG A 433 -27.73 -22.66 -8.84
CA ARG A 433 -27.19 -23.91 -9.35
C ARG A 433 -26.14 -23.63 -10.40
N LEU A 434 -24.94 -24.13 -10.14
CA LEU A 434 -23.80 -24.05 -11.04
C LEU A 434 -23.65 -25.36 -11.78
N HIS A 435 -23.42 -25.28 -13.08
CA HIS A 435 -22.94 -26.40 -13.86
C HIS A 435 -21.63 -25.96 -14.51
N TYR A 436 -20.60 -26.75 -14.30
CA TYR A 436 -19.26 -26.44 -14.75
C TYR A 436 -18.74 -27.60 -15.59
N ARG A 437 -18.06 -27.26 -16.68
CA ARG A 437 -17.29 -28.20 -17.48
C ARG A 437 -16.11 -27.52 -18.14
N VAL A 438 -15.08 -28.30 -18.44
CA VAL A 438 -13.95 -27.87 -19.26
C VAL A 438 -14.09 -28.50 -20.65
N SER A 439 -13.92 -27.69 -21.71
CA SER A 439 -13.89 -28.17 -23.09
C SER A 439 -12.44 -28.28 -23.55
N GLU A 440 -11.85 -29.49 -23.48
CA GLU A 440 -10.48 -29.73 -23.97
C GLU A 440 -10.32 -29.38 -25.46
N ARG A 441 -11.41 -29.47 -26.23
CA ARG A 441 -11.40 -29.19 -27.67
C ARG A 441 -11.20 -27.71 -27.97
N ASP A 442 -11.87 -26.86 -27.20
CA ASP A 442 -11.93 -25.42 -27.45
C ASP A 442 -11.03 -24.65 -26.47
N ASP A 443 -10.36 -25.34 -25.54
CA ASP A 443 -9.53 -24.75 -24.48
C ASP A 443 -10.27 -23.61 -23.78
N SER A 444 -11.47 -23.94 -23.28
CA SER A 444 -12.40 -22.98 -22.65
C SER A 444 -13.23 -23.65 -21.57
N GLN A 445 -13.69 -22.86 -20.61
CA GLN A 445 -14.49 -23.34 -19.49
C GLN A 445 -15.91 -22.85 -19.62
N HIS A 446 -16.90 -23.69 -19.35
CA HIS A 446 -18.30 -23.31 -19.49
C HIS A 446 -18.95 -23.35 -18.12
N LEU A 447 -19.46 -22.20 -17.69
CA LEU A 447 -20.15 -22.04 -16.42
C LEU A 447 -21.60 -21.64 -16.66
N LEU A 448 -22.54 -22.53 -16.33
CA LEU A 448 -23.97 -22.26 -16.37
C LEU A 448 -24.48 -21.97 -14.96
N ILE A 449 -24.87 -20.72 -14.73
CA ILE A 449 -25.41 -20.22 -13.47
C ILE A 449 -26.93 -20.11 -13.60
N MET A 450 -27.67 -20.94 -12.86
CA MET A 450 -29.12 -20.84 -12.79
C MET A 450 -29.53 -20.24 -11.44
N SER A 451 -30.27 -19.14 -11.45
CA SER A 451 -30.84 -18.53 -10.25
C SER A 451 -32.36 -18.68 -10.22
N PHE A 452 -32.90 -19.11 -9.08
CA PHE A 452 -34.33 -19.26 -8.87
C PHE A 452 -34.72 -19.06 -7.40
N PRO A 453 -35.94 -18.61 -7.09
CA PRO A 453 -36.41 -18.51 -5.72
C PRO A 453 -36.37 -19.85 -4.99
N GLY A 454 -35.83 -19.85 -3.77
CA GLY A 454 -35.77 -21.03 -2.92
C GLY A 454 -35.01 -20.75 -1.64
N GLY A 455 -35.46 -21.35 -0.54
CA GLY A 455 -34.79 -21.24 0.77
C GLY A 455 -33.65 -22.25 0.95
N GLY A 456 -32.80 -21.96 1.94
CA GLY A 456 -31.75 -22.84 2.44
C GLY A 456 -30.37 -22.51 1.90
N ASP A 457 -29.39 -22.44 2.80
CA ASP A 457 -28.03 -21.98 2.49
C ASP A 457 -27.08 -23.13 2.10
N ARG A 458 -27.43 -24.35 2.48
CA ARG A 458 -26.55 -25.51 2.34
C ARG A 458 -26.11 -25.72 0.88
N THR A 459 -24.81 -25.84 0.68
CA THR A 459 -24.21 -26.32 -0.56
C THR A 459 -24.47 -27.81 -0.73
N VAL A 460 -24.95 -28.20 -1.90
CA VAL A 460 -25.26 -29.57 -2.28
C VAL A 460 -24.59 -29.88 -3.60
N ASN A 461 -23.71 -30.87 -3.60
CA ASN A 461 -23.17 -31.43 -4.83
C ASN A 461 -24.20 -32.39 -5.46
N LEU A 462 -24.65 -32.06 -6.67
CA LEU A 462 -25.67 -32.79 -7.42
C LEU A 462 -25.05 -33.79 -8.42
N LYS A 463 -23.73 -33.73 -8.64
CA LYS A 463 -22.99 -34.64 -9.50
C LYS A 463 -21.67 -35.05 -8.83
N ARG A 464 -21.72 -36.17 -8.11
CA ARG A 464 -20.53 -36.79 -7.52
C ARG A 464 -19.79 -37.64 -8.53
#